data_AF-A0A964RTC8-F1
#
_entry.id   AF-A0A964RTC8-F1
#
_cell.length_a   1.000
_cell.length_b   1.000
_cell.length_c   1.000
_cell.angle_alpha   90.00
_cell.angle_beta   90.00
_cell.angle_gamma   90.00
#
_symmetry.space_group_name_H-M   'P 1'
#
loop_
_entity.id
_entity.type
_entity.pdbx_description
1 polymer ?
#
loop_
_entity_poly.entity_id
_entity_poly.type
_entity_poly.pdbx_seq_one_letter_code
_entity_poly.pdbx_strand_id
1 'polypeptide(L)'
;MIAVNYTNVRENLKAYCDKVNDEDETVIITRKDNKNVVLISQNEYNNMLENIKILKDPKYFIKLYKSLKQLENSDLKEINL
;
A
#
# COMPACT_ATOMS: atom_id res chain seq x y z
N MET A 1 3.70 -12.31 -1.88
CA MET A 1 5.03 -11.66 -1.70
C MET A 1 6.10 -12.60 -2.18
N ILE A 2 6.98 -12.15 -3.09
CA ILE A 2 8.06 -12.97 -3.66
C ILE A 2 9.44 -12.31 -3.49
N ALA A 3 10.49 -13.12 -3.29
CA ALA A 3 11.87 -12.65 -3.22
C ALA A 3 12.66 -13.12 -4.45
N VAL A 4 13.28 -12.20 -5.16
CA VAL A 4 13.97 -12.48 -6.43
C VAL A 4 15.28 -11.71 -6.47
N ASN A 5 16.35 -12.32 -6.98
CA ASN A 5 17.63 -11.61 -7.11
C ASN A 5 17.57 -10.51 -8.18
N TYR A 6 18.46 -9.52 -8.04
CA TYR A 6 18.58 -8.41 -8.98
C TYR A 6 18.70 -8.82 -10.45
N THR A 7 19.48 -9.87 -10.76
CA THR A 7 19.73 -10.29 -12.15
C THR A 7 18.45 -10.74 -12.82
N ASN A 8 17.65 -11.57 -12.15
CA ASN A 8 16.39 -12.07 -12.68
C ASN A 8 15.36 -10.94 -12.85
N VAL A 9 15.26 -10.01 -11.89
CA VAL A 9 14.36 -8.85 -12.03
C VAL A 9 14.77 -7.97 -13.19
N ARG A 10 16.07 -7.74 -13.41
CA ARG A 10 16.56 -6.95 -14.54
C ARG A 10 16.18 -7.58 -15.88
N GLU A 11 16.25 -8.90 -16.00
CA GLU A 11 15.90 -9.64 -17.22
C GLU A 11 14.39 -9.70 -17.47
N ASN A 12 13.58 -9.68 -16.41
CA ASN A 12 12.14 -9.89 -16.46
C ASN A 12 11.34 -8.70 -15.89
N LEU A 13 11.88 -7.48 -15.97
CA LEU A 13 11.34 -6.31 -15.25
C LEU A 13 9.86 -6.06 -15.59
N LYS A 14 9.49 -6.17 -16.87
CA LYS A 14 8.09 -5.98 -17.30
C LYS A 14 7.15 -6.95 -16.59
N ALA A 15 7.48 -8.24 -16.56
CA ALA A 15 6.63 -9.25 -15.95
C ALA A 15 6.45 -9.01 -14.44
N TYR A 16 7.50 -8.53 -13.76
CA TYR A 16 7.39 -8.14 -12.35
C TYR A 16 6.56 -6.87 -12.17
N CYS A 17 6.69 -5.87 -13.04
CA CYS A 17 5.82 -4.69 -13.03
C CYS A 17 4.35 -5.04 -13.26
N ASP A 18 4.06 -5.94 -14.20
CA ASP A 18 2.69 -6.43 -14.45
C ASP A 18 2.16 -7.12 -13.19
N LYS A 19 2.94 -8.02 -12.56
CA LYS A 19 2.55 -8.69 -11.31
C LYS A 19 2.24 -7.72 -10.17
N VAL A 20 3.08 -6.71 -9.94
CA VAL A 20 2.83 -5.78 -8.83
C VAL A 20 1.62 -4.88 -9.09
N ASN A 21 1.29 -4.58 -10.35
CA ASN A 21 0.14 -3.75 -10.70
C ASN A 21 -1.17 -4.54 -10.79
N ASP A 22 -1.14 -5.73 -11.39
CA ASP A 22 -2.35 -6.46 -11.78
C ASP A 22 -2.73 -7.52 -10.74
N GLU A 23 -1.76 -8.01 -9.96
CA GLU A 23 -1.95 -9.06 -8.95
C GLU A 23 -1.73 -8.54 -7.51
N ASP A 24 -1.50 -7.23 -7.33
CA ASP A 24 -1.12 -6.60 -6.05
C ASP A 24 0.06 -7.33 -5.36
N GLU A 25 0.98 -7.89 -6.17
CA GLU A 25 2.14 -8.62 -5.65
C GLU A 25 3.21 -7.66 -5.12
N THR A 26 3.90 -8.04 -4.05
CA THR A 26 5.09 -7.36 -3.54
C THR A 26 6.34 -8.15 -3.90
N VAL A 27 7.28 -7.51 -4.60
CA VAL A 27 8.55 -8.12 -5.00
C VAL A 27 9.70 -7.56 -4.17
N ILE A 28 10.35 -8.42 -3.38
CA ILE A 28 11.61 -8.13 -2.70
C ILE A 28 12.76 -8.46 -3.64
N ILE A 29 13.47 -7.44 -4.10
CA ILE A 29 14.64 -7.57 -4.94
C ILE A 29 15.87 -7.73 -4.03
N THR A 30 16.43 -8.93 -3.99
CA THR A 30 17.61 -9.22 -3.17
C THR A 30 18.90 -8.75 -3.85
N ARG A 31 19.78 -8.11 -3.07
CA ARG A 31 21.07 -7.58 -3.52
C ARG A 31 22.18 -8.02 -2.59
N LYS A 32 23.43 -7.92 -3.07
CA LYS A 32 24.62 -8.10 -2.23
C LYS A 32 24.57 -7.15 -1.03
N ASP A 33 25.24 -7.53 0.05
CA ASP A 33 25.34 -6.77 1.29
C ASP A 33 23.99 -6.45 1.95
N ASN A 34 22.99 -7.29 1.73
CA ASN A 34 21.64 -7.16 2.27
C ASN A 34 20.95 -5.82 1.94
N LYS A 35 21.37 -5.14 0.86
CA LYS A 35 20.79 -3.88 0.38
C LYS A 35 19.55 -4.11 -0.48
N ASN A 36 18.61 -4.90 0.04
CA ASN A 36 17.41 -5.30 -0.69
C ASN A 36 16.52 -4.08 -0.95
N VAL A 37 15.76 -4.14 -2.04
CA VAL A 37 14.75 -3.11 -2.36
C VAL A 37 13.39 -3.78 -2.57
N VAL A 38 12.32 -3.02 -2.39
CA VAL A 38 10.96 -3.50 -2.59
C VAL A 38 10.38 -2.83 -3.82
N LEU A 39 9.76 -3.62 -4.69
CA LEU A 39 8.94 -3.15 -5.80
C LEU A 39 7.48 -3.45 -5.45
N ILE A 40 6.65 -2.41 -5.54
CA ILE A 40 5.19 -2.41 -5.33
C ILE A 40 4.56 -1.52 -6.41
N SER A 41 3.25 -1.62 -6.60
CA SER A 41 2.53 -0.70 -7.49
C SER A 41 2.59 0.75 -6.98
N GLN A 42 2.44 1.69 -7.90
CA GLN A 42 2.30 3.11 -7.53
C GLN A 42 1.06 3.33 -6.65
N ASN A 43 -0.03 2.59 -6.91
CA ASN A 43 -1.25 2.67 -6.13
C ASN A 43 -1.00 2.27 -4.67
N GLU A 44 -0.32 1.15 -4.44
CA GLU A 44 0.03 0.68 -3.10
C GLU A 44 0.98 1.65 -2.38
N TYR A 45 1.98 2.18 -3.08
CA TYR A 45 2.86 3.21 -2.54
C TYR A 45 2.09 4.46 -2.09
N ASN A 46 1.17 4.96 -2.92
CA ASN A 46 0.35 6.14 -2.60
C ASN A 46 -0.57 5.89 -1.40
N ASN A 47 -1.22 4.71 -1.36
CA ASN A 47 -2.07 4.31 -0.24
C ASN A 47 -1.27 4.24 1.07
N MET A 48 -0.03 3.71 1.02
CA MET A 48 0.84 3.67 2.19
C MET A 48 1.22 5.08 2.66
N LEU A 49 1.54 6.00 1.74
CA LEU A 49 1.81 7.40 2.08
C LEU A 49 0.61 8.11 2.70
N GLU A 50 -0.60 7.86 2.19
CA GLU A 50 -1.83 8.40 2.75
C GLU A 50 -2.05 7.89 4.17
N ASN A 51 -1.97 6.58 4.39
CA ASN A 51 -2.10 6.00 5.73
C ASN A 51 -1.07 6.57 6.72
N ILE A 52 0.19 6.75 6.30
CA ILE A 52 1.21 7.40 7.13
C ILE A 52 0.80 8.84 7.49
N LYS A 53 0.21 9.60 6.56
CA LYS A 53 -0.28 10.96 6.85
C LYS A 53 -1.44 10.93 7.84
N ILE A 54 -2.40 10.02 7.66
CA ILE A 54 -3.54 9.84 8.57
C ILE A 54 -3.06 9.52 9.98
N LEU A 55 -2.14 8.56 10.11
CA LEU A 55 -1.61 8.11 11.40
C LEU A 55 -0.76 9.17 12.12
N LYS A 56 -0.17 10.12 11.38
CA LYS A 56 0.58 11.25 11.95
C LYS A 56 -0.30 12.31 12.59
N ASP A 57 -1.61 12.34 12.30
CA ASP A 57 -2.57 13.20 12.96
C ASP A 57 -3.51 12.37 13.84
N PRO A 58 -3.20 12.21 15.15
CA PRO A 58 -4.03 11.44 16.06
C PRO A 58 -5.48 11.95 16.14
N LYS A 59 -5.71 13.26 15.99
CA LYS A 59 -7.08 13.82 16.05
C LYS A 59 -7.87 13.41 14.81
N TYR A 60 -7.26 13.51 13.64
CA TYR A 60 -7.86 13.07 12.39
C TYR A 60 -8.11 11.56 12.38
N PHE A 61 -7.15 10.75 12.84
CA PHE A 61 -7.30 9.30 12.98
C PHE A 61 -8.48 8.93 13.90
N ILE A 62 -8.58 9.55 15.09
CA ILE A 62 -9.70 9.29 16.02
C ILE A 62 -11.04 9.67 15.37
N LYS A 63 -11.09 10.78 14.63
CA LYS A 63 -12.31 11.21 13.93
C LYS A 63 -12.72 10.20 12.87
N LEU A 64 -11.79 9.79 12.00
CA LEU A 64 -12.04 8.77 10.98
C LEU A 64 -12.49 7.44 11.59
N TYR A 65 -11.83 6.99 12.65
CA TYR A 65 -12.19 5.75 13.35
C TYR A 65 -13.60 5.80 13.94
N LYS A 66 -14.00 6.95 14.51
CA LYS A 66 -15.38 7.15 14.98
C LYS A 66 -16.38 7.11 13.83
N SER A 67 -16.09 7.76 12.70
CA SER A 67 -16.94 7.72 11.51
C SER A 67 -17.10 6.31 10.95
N LEU A 68 -16.02 5.50 10.94
CA LEU A 68 -16.10 4.08 10.57
C LEU A 68 -17.03 3.28 11.50
N LYS A 69 -16.92 3.50 12.82
CA LYS A 69 -17.81 2.84 13.80
C LYS A 69 -19.27 3.24 13.65
N GLN A 70 -19.55 4.49 13.31
CA GLN A 70 -20.91 4.95 13.01
C GLN A 70 -21.48 4.25 11.76
N LEU A 71 -20.67 4.14 10.70
CA LEU A 71 -21.01 3.38 9.50
C LEU A 71 -21.33 1.91 9.81
N GLU A 72 -20.46 1.22 10.56
CA GLU A 72 -20.66 -0.19 10.96
C GLU A 72 -21.96 -0.40 11.77
N ASN A 73 -22.32 0.58 12.60
CA ASN A 73 -23.53 0.54 13.41
C ASN A 73 -24.78 1.07 12.70
N SER A 74 -24.69 1.42 11.40
CA SER A 74 -25.76 2.08 10.64
C SER A 74 -26.27 3.40 11.26
N ASP A 75 -25.44 4.06 12.07
CA ASP A 75 -25.71 5.38 12.67
C ASP A 75 -25.32 6.48 11.67
N LEU A 76 -26.09 6.57 10.58
CA LEU A 76 -25.85 7.49 9.48
C LEU A 76 -26.85 8.64 9.51
N LYS A 77 -26.34 9.87 9.33
CA LYS A 77 -27.17 11.06 9.18
C LYS A 77 -27.16 11.49 7.72
N GLU A 78 -28.33 11.54 7.11
CA GLU A 78 -28.49 12.09 5.77
C GLU A 78 -28.26 13.61 5.80
N ILE A 79 -27.39 14.09 4.92
CA ILE A 79 -27.10 15.51 4.74
C ILE A 79 -27.48 15.84 3.30
N ASN A 80 -28.55 16.60 3.12
CA ASN A 80 -28.89 17.17 1.81
C ASN A 80 -27.89 18.28 1.52
N LEU A 81 -27.10 18.09 0.46
CA LEU A 81 -26.08 19.01 -0.05
C LEU A 81 -26.70 20.10 -0.93
#